data_AF-A0A2N2B1W4-F1
#
_entry.id   AF-A0A2N2B1W4-F1
#
_cell.length_a   1.000
_cell.length_b   1.000
_cell.length_c   1.000
_cell.angle_alpha   90.00
_cell.angle_beta   90.00
_cell.angle_gamma   90.00
#
_symmetry.space_group_name_H-M   'P 1'
#
loop_
_entity.id
_entity.type
_entity.pdbx_description
1 polymer ?
#
loop_
_entity_poly.entity_id
_entity_poly.type
_entity_poly.pdbx_seq_one_letter_code
_entity_poly.pdbx_strand_id
1 'polypeptide(L)'
;MAKLDSNLMEEWHPTKNGDLKSCDVKSKSNKKVWWRCEKGHEWEASIANRTVKVRGCPYCTGQRAITGETDLATVNTRLTKEWHPTKNGDLKPDAITAQSHKKAWWQCENGHEWNAVIYSRNVRGCPYCSGKRVIRGETDLATINPELAKEWHPTKNGNLKTQDVTSHSHMKVWWRCEKGHEWERSVHGRANNSGCPYCSGRFAIKGETDLTTVNPELAKEWHPKKNGKLKPEEVTAQSHKKVWWKCEKGHEWEGSISSRNTNRCPFCSAKRAIKGESDLATVNPRLAKEWHPIKNGILKSDIVTAKSNKKVWWICSEYHEWRAVINMRANGTGCPECRRNNRGL
;
A
#
# COMPACT_ATOMS: atom_id res chain seq x y z
N MET A 1 -15.54 -0.64 -53.91
CA MET A 1 -15.17 -1.83 -53.11
C MET A 1 -13.75 -1.62 -52.60
N ALA A 2 -13.49 -1.65 -51.29
CA ALA A 2 -12.14 -1.47 -50.76
C ALA A 2 -11.30 -2.74 -51.01
N LYS A 3 -10.35 -2.64 -51.95
CA LYS A 3 -9.33 -3.66 -52.25
C LYS A 3 -8.35 -3.80 -51.07
N LEU A 4 -7.55 -4.87 -51.04
CA LEU A 4 -6.45 -5.00 -50.09
C LEU A 4 -5.43 -3.86 -50.31
N ASP A 5 -4.88 -3.35 -49.22
CA ASP A 5 -3.79 -2.38 -49.20
C ASP A 5 -2.50 -3.00 -49.80
N SER A 6 -1.66 -2.20 -50.47
CA SER A 6 -0.45 -2.67 -51.18
C SER A 6 0.50 -3.43 -50.24
N ASN A 7 0.65 -2.94 -49.01
CA ASN A 7 1.52 -3.57 -48.02
C ASN A 7 1.02 -4.95 -47.57
N LEU A 8 -0.30 -5.19 -47.62
CA LEU A 8 -0.87 -6.51 -47.32
C LEU A 8 -0.77 -7.49 -48.50
N MET A 9 -0.61 -6.98 -49.73
CA MET A 9 -0.37 -7.84 -50.89
C MET A 9 1.04 -8.46 -50.84
N GLU A 10 2.02 -7.73 -50.34
CA GLU A 10 3.39 -8.22 -50.13
C GLU A 10 3.45 -9.34 -49.09
N GLU A 11 2.56 -9.29 -48.09
CA GLU A 11 2.43 -10.35 -47.08
C GLU A 11 1.59 -11.56 -47.55
N TRP A 12 1.07 -11.57 -48.78
CA TRP A 12 0.33 -12.72 -49.32
C TRP A 12 1.28 -13.89 -49.58
N HIS A 13 0.95 -15.07 -49.07
CA HIS A 13 1.85 -16.22 -49.24
C HIS A 13 1.95 -16.63 -50.72
N PRO A 14 3.16 -16.82 -51.28
CA PRO A 14 3.36 -17.01 -52.73
C PRO A 14 2.74 -18.30 -53.29
N THR A 15 2.71 -19.40 -52.52
CA THR A 15 2.28 -20.72 -53.02
C THR A 15 1.15 -21.39 -52.24
N LYS A 16 0.96 -21.10 -50.94
CA LYS A 16 -0.01 -21.82 -50.08
C LYS A 16 -1.47 -21.42 -50.24
N ASN A 17 -1.77 -20.43 -51.08
CA ASN A 17 -3.15 -20.00 -51.37
C ASN A 17 -3.73 -20.62 -52.65
N GLY A 18 -3.00 -21.52 -53.32
CA GLY A 18 -3.41 -22.11 -54.60
C GLY A 18 -3.66 -21.03 -55.64
N ASP A 19 -4.75 -21.15 -56.39
CA ASP A 19 -5.13 -20.22 -57.46
C ASP A 19 -5.72 -18.88 -56.95
N LEU A 20 -5.93 -18.74 -55.63
CA LEU A 20 -6.54 -17.55 -55.06
C LEU A 20 -5.54 -16.38 -55.04
N LYS A 21 -5.82 -15.33 -55.82
CA LYS A 21 -5.01 -14.12 -55.86
C LYS A 21 -5.49 -13.08 -54.85
N SER A 22 -4.57 -12.26 -54.35
CA SER A 22 -4.83 -11.18 -53.40
C SER A 22 -5.80 -10.11 -53.93
N CYS A 23 -5.83 -9.90 -55.26
CA CYS A 23 -6.74 -8.97 -55.92
C CYS A 23 -8.20 -9.44 -55.99
N ASP A 24 -8.44 -10.75 -55.79
CA ASP A 24 -9.74 -11.37 -56.02
C ASP A 24 -10.60 -11.46 -54.74
N VAL A 25 -10.09 -10.92 -53.62
CA VAL A 25 -10.73 -11.07 -52.31
C VAL A 25 -11.13 -9.74 -51.69
N LYS A 26 -12.28 -9.75 -50.99
CA LYS A 26 -12.81 -8.57 -50.30
C LYS A 26 -12.12 -8.39 -48.95
N SER A 27 -11.75 -7.15 -48.64
CA SER A 27 -11.08 -6.78 -47.39
C SER A 27 -11.79 -7.26 -46.12
N LYS A 28 -13.13 -7.28 -46.05
CA LYS A 28 -13.87 -7.73 -44.85
C LYS A 28 -14.13 -9.24 -44.76
N SER A 29 -13.48 -10.07 -45.59
CA SER A 29 -13.78 -11.50 -45.66
C SER A 29 -13.27 -12.29 -44.43
N ASN A 30 -14.09 -13.22 -43.92
CA ASN A 30 -13.69 -14.17 -42.89
C ASN A 30 -12.90 -15.37 -43.43
N LYS A 31 -12.69 -15.47 -44.75
CA LYS A 31 -11.91 -16.54 -45.38
C LYS A 31 -10.48 -16.52 -44.85
N LYS A 32 -10.01 -17.67 -44.36
CA LYS A 32 -8.63 -17.89 -43.93
C LYS A 32 -7.75 -18.17 -45.14
N VAL A 33 -6.60 -17.51 -45.16
CA VAL A 33 -5.57 -17.63 -46.19
C VAL A 33 -4.20 -17.61 -45.50
N TRP A 34 -3.19 -18.08 -46.21
CA TRP A 34 -1.80 -18.06 -45.76
C TRP A 34 -1.16 -16.70 -46.04
N TRP A 35 -0.42 -16.22 -45.05
CA TRP A 35 0.37 -14.99 -45.07
C TRP A 35 1.83 -15.31 -44.79
N ARG A 36 2.75 -14.48 -45.29
CA ARG A 36 4.18 -14.55 -45.02
C ARG A 36 4.72 -13.15 -44.77
N CYS A 37 5.35 -12.90 -43.63
CA CYS A 37 5.96 -11.58 -43.36
C CYS A 37 7.39 -11.50 -43.90
N GLU A 38 7.99 -10.31 -43.91
CA GLU A 38 9.38 -10.06 -44.33
C GLU A 38 10.41 -10.95 -43.61
N LYS A 39 10.20 -11.25 -42.32
CA LYS A 39 11.05 -12.16 -41.54
C LYS A 39 10.88 -13.64 -41.89
N GLY A 40 10.06 -13.96 -42.90
CA GLY A 40 9.83 -15.32 -43.37
C GLY A 40 8.81 -16.13 -42.58
N HIS A 41 8.22 -15.60 -41.50
CA HIS A 41 7.19 -16.34 -40.75
C HIS A 41 5.93 -16.52 -41.59
N GLU A 42 5.39 -17.74 -41.58
CA GLU A 42 4.19 -18.10 -42.32
C GLU A 42 3.04 -18.43 -41.36
N TRP A 43 1.86 -17.85 -41.58
CA TRP A 43 0.68 -18.14 -40.76
C TRP A 43 -0.63 -18.08 -41.53
N GLU A 44 -1.60 -18.83 -41.06
CA GLU A 44 -2.97 -18.73 -41.54
C GLU A 44 -3.78 -17.72 -40.70
N ALA A 45 -4.45 -16.79 -41.36
CA ALA A 45 -5.39 -15.85 -40.75
C ALA A 45 -6.51 -15.45 -41.71
N SER A 46 -7.67 -15.06 -41.17
CA SER A 46 -8.74 -14.49 -41.98
C SER A 46 -8.36 -13.12 -42.53
N ILE A 47 -8.78 -12.81 -43.76
CA ILE A 47 -8.51 -11.51 -44.41
C ILE A 47 -9.00 -10.34 -43.54
N ALA A 48 -10.19 -10.43 -42.94
CA ALA A 48 -10.73 -9.42 -42.03
C ALA A 48 -9.85 -9.16 -40.78
N ASN A 49 -9.11 -10.16 -40.29
CA ASN A 49 -8.19 -9.95 -39.16
C ASN A 49 -6.99 -9.09 -39.58
N ARG A 50 -6.58 -9.17 -40.84
CA ARG A 50 -5.45 -8.41 -41.42
C ARG A 50 -5.84 -7.00 -41.83
N THR A 51 -7.03 -6.82 -42.39
CA THR A 51 -7.48 -5.55 -42.98
C THR A 51 -8.32 -4.70 -42.02
N VAL A 52 -9.25 -5.31 -41.27
CA VAL A 52 -10.19 -4.59 -40.38
C VAL A 52 -9.62 -4.49 -38.98
N LYS A 53 -9.08 -5.60 -38.45
CA LYS A 53 -8.47 -5.63 -37.12
C LYS A 53 -6.98 -5.29 -37.12
N VAL A 54 -6.39 -5.13 -38.31
CA VAL A 54 -4.99 -4.71 -38.53
C VAL A 54 -4.00 -5.54 -37.69
N ARG A 55 -4.22 -6.85 -37.59
CA ARG A 55 -3.34 -7.74 -36.82
C ARG A 55 -2.13 -8.13 -37.64
N GLY A 56 -0.95 -7.79 -37.13
CA GLY A 56 0.37 -8.15 -37.70
C GLY A 56 0.69 -9.65 -37.66
N CYS A 57 1.93 -9.99 -38.04
CA CYS A 57 2.44 -11.34 -37.91
C CYS A 57 2.39 -11.80 -36.43
N PRO A 58 1.76 -12.95 -36.11
CA PRO A 58 1.62 -13.41 -34.73
C PRO A 58 2.94 -13.83 -34.10
N TYR A 59 3.95 -14.20 -34.90
CA TYR A 59 5.29 -14.52 -34.43
C TYR A 59 6.07 -13.25 -34.07
N CYS A 60 6.07 -12.24 -34.95
CA CYS A 60 6.73 -10.95 -34.70
C CYS A 60 6.16 -10.20 -33.50
N THR A 61 4.86 -10.36 -33.23
CA THR A 61 4.18 -9.74 -32.08
C THR A 61 4.23 -10.58 -30.80
N GLY A 62 4.91 -11.74 -30.83
CA GLY A 62 5.08 -12.62 -29.66
C GLY A 62 3.81 -13.38 -29.25
N GLN A 63 2.76 -13.36 -30.08
CA GLN A 63 1.51 -14.12 -29.84
C GLN A 63 1.66 -15.62 -30.12
N ARG A 64 2.53 -15.99 -31.07
CA ARG A 64 2.96 -17.36 -31.36
C ARG A 64 4.47 -17.48 -31.16
N ALA A 65 4.91 -18.63 -30.67
CA ALA A 65 6.32 -18.91 -30.54
C ALA A 65 6.94 -19.35 -31.86
N ILE A 66 8.20 -18.98 -32.03
CA ILE A 66 9.12 -19.53 -33.03
C ILE A 66 9.86 -20.68 -32.33
N THR A 67 9.61 -21.90 -32.77
CA THR A 67 10.24 -23.11 -32.21
C THR A 67 11.75 -23.04 -32.35
N GLY A 68 12.47 -23.29 -31.25
CA GLY A 68 13.93 -23.21 -31.16
C GLY A 68 14.48 -21.82 -30.85
N GLU A 69 13.63 -20.78 -30.78
CA GLU A 69 14.08 -19.40 -30.56
C GLU A 69 13.32 -18.70 -29.42
N THR A 70 11.99 -18.63 -29.52
CA THR A 70 11.14 -17.82 -28.60
C THR A 70 10.11 -18.64 -27.84
N ASP A 71 10.06 -19.95 -28.09
CA ASP A 71 9.18 -20.87 -27.39
C ASP A 71 9.60 -21.09 -25.92
N LEU A 72 8.64 -21.52 -25.10
CA LEU A 72 8.84 -21.72 -23.67
C LEU A 72 9.92 -22.79 -23.40
N ALA A 73 10.00 -23.84 -24.23
CA ALA A 73 10.98 -24.91 -24.02
C ALA A 73 12.42 -24.45 -24.22
N THR A 74 12.62 -23.57 -25.20
CA THR A 74 13.91 -22.94 -25.48
C THR A 74 14.25 -21.87 -24.45
N VAL A 75 13.35 -20.93 -24.19
CA VAL A 75 13.62 -19.77 -23.33
C VAL A 75 13.68 -20.15 -21.85
N ASN A 76 12.94 -21.17 -21.42
CA ASN A 76 12.93 -21.61 -20.03
C ASN A 76 12.74 -23.13 -19.89
N THR A 77 13.82 -23.87 -20.13
CA THR A 77 13.87 -25.33 -20.04
C THR A 77 13.59 -25.87 -18.62
N ARG A 78 13.68 -25.04 -17.57
CA ARG A 78 13.28 -25.48 -16.22
C ARG A 78 11.78 -25.61 -16.09
N LEU A 79 11.00 -24.75 -16.75
CA LEU A 79 9.54 -24.77 -16.69
C LEU A 79 8.94 -25.96 -17.42
N THR A 80 9.61 -26.48 -18.45
CA THR A 80 9.11 -27.67 -19.16
C THR A 80 9.14 -28.91 -18.28
N LYS A 81 10.09 -29.00 -17.34
CA LYS A 81 10.10 -30.08 -16.33
C LYS A 81 8.88 -30.06 -15.43
N GLU A 82 8.28 -28.88 -15.25
CA GLU A 82 7.07 -28.73 -14.44
C GLU A 82 5.78 -28.66 -15.29
N TRP A 83 5.88 -28.88 -16.61
CA TRP A 83 4.70 -28.97 -17.47
C TRP A 83 3.94 -30.23 -17.13
N HIS A 84 2.64 -30.12 -16.82
CA HIS A 84 1.86 -31.28 -16.43
C HIS A 84 1.79 -32.31 -17.58
N PRO A 85 2.06 -33.60 -17.34
CA PRO A 85 2.20 -34.60 -18.40
C PRO A 85 0.93 -34.85 -19.22
N THR A 86 -0.26 -34.79 -18.60
CA THR A 86 -1.53 -35.17 -19.25
C THR A 86 -2.62 -34.09 -19.31
N LYS A 87 -2.54 -33.01 -18.53
CA LYS A 87 -3.66 -32.05 -18.35
C LYS A 87 -3.66 -30.86 -19.31
N ASN A 88 -2.72 -30.79 -20.25
CA ASN A 88 -2.60 -29.68 -21.19
C ASN A 88 -3.15 -29.99 -22.60
N GLY A 89 -3.66 -31.20 -22.85
CA GLY A 89 -4.14 -31.61 -24.16
C GLY A 89 -3.09 -31.39 -25.25
N ASP A 90 -3.48 -30.74 -26.34
CA ASP A 90 -2.58 -30.42 -27.48
C ASP A 90 -1.66 -29.22 -27.24
N LEU A 91 -1.79 -28.52 -26.10
CA LEU A 91 -0.93 -27.39 -25.80
C LEU A 91 0.46 -27.90 -25.39
N LYS A 92 1.45 -27.62 -26.23
CA LYS A 92 2.85 -28.00 -26.01
C LYS A 92 3.72 -26.78 -25.67
N PRO A 93 4.75 -26.92 -24.83
CA PRO A 93 5.67 -25.83 -24.50
C PRO A 93 6.39 -25.21 -25.69
N ASP A 94 6.67 -25.99 -26.74
CA ASP A 94 7.34 -25.55 -27.97
C ASP A 94 6.44 -24.69 -28.90
N ALA A 95 5.15 -24.58 -28.58
CA ALA A 95 4.15 -23.85 -29.37
C ALA A 95 3.69 -22.52 -28.72
N ILE A 96 4.25 -22.17 -27.55
CA ILE A 96 3.86 -20.99 -26.76
C ILE A 96 5.07 -20.19 -26.31
N THR A 97 4.90 -18.87 -26.15
CA THR A 97 5.94 -18.00 -25.59
C THR A 97 5.85 -17.95 -24.07
N ALA A 98 6.97 -17.63 -23.40
CA ALA A 98 7.00 -17.42 -21.95
C ALA A 98 6.14 -16.24 -21.47
N GLN A 99 5.69 -15.36 -22.38
CA GLN A 99 4.77 -14.24 -22.10
C GLN A 99 3.29 -14.58 -22.36
N SER A 100 2.97 -15.83 -22.69
CA SER A 100 1.60 -16.20 -23.02
C SER A 100 0.64 -16.00 -21.84
N HIS A 101 -0.53 -15.42 -22.14
CA HIS A 101 -1.65 -15.30 -21.19
C HIS A 101 -2.52 -16.57 -21.12
N LYS A 102 -2.19 -17.62 -21.87
CA LYS A 102 -2.88 -18.91 -21.76
C LYS A 102 -2.62 -19.54 -20.39
N LYS A 103 -3.61 -20.29 -19.91
CA LYS A 103 -3.47 -21.11 -18.71
C LYS A 103 -2.95 -22.49 -19.10
N ALA A 104 -2.04 -23.01 -18.30
CA ALA A 104 -1.58 -24.39 -18.38
C ALA A 104 -1.62 -25.03 -16.99
N TRP A 105 -1.70 -26.35 -16.97
CA TRP A 105 -1.49 -27.16 -15.78
C TRP A 105 0.00 -27.41 -15.58
N TRP A 106 0.42 -27.30 -14.32
CA TRP A 106 1.79 -27.47 -13.86
C TRP A 106 1.83 -28.53 -12.77
N GLN A 107 2.95 -29.23 -12.67
CA GLN A 107 3.25 -30.19 -11.62
C GLN A 107 4.68 -29.95 -11.13
N CYS A 108 4.89 -29.68 -9.84
CA CYS A 108 6.25 -29.54 -9.30
C CYS A 108 6.83 -30.90 -8.91
N GLU A 109 8.12 -30.93 -8.57
CA GLU A 109 8.83 -32.14 -8.11
C GLU A 109 8.19 -32.80 -6.88
N ASN A 110 7.58 -32.01 -5.99
CA ASN A 110 6.81 -32.52 -4.84
C ASN A 110 5.41 -33.06 -5.22
N GLY A 111 5.10 -33.20 -6.51
CA GLY A 111 3.83 -33.74 -7.01
C GLY A 111 2.64 -32.77 -6.97
N HIS A 112 2.78 -31.55 -6.44
CA HIS A 112 1.67 -30.60 -6.41
C HIS A 112 1.24 -30.17 -7.81
N GLU A 113 -0.06 -30.16 -8.06
CA GLU A 113 -0.63 -29.77 -9.34
C GLU A 113 -1.43 -28.47 -9.24
N TRP A 114 -1.21 -27.54 -10.20
CA TRP A 114 -1.98 -26.32 -10.27
C TRP A 114 -2.17 -25.80 -11.68
N ASN A 115 -3.27 -25.09 -11.90
CA ASN A 115 -3.51 -24.33 -13.11
C ASN A 115 -3.09 -22.88 -12.92
N ALA A 116 -2.26 -22.35 -13.83
CA ALA A 116 -1.79 -20.97 -13.80
C ALA A 116 -1.52 -20.42 -15.20
N VAL A 117 -1.57 -19.09 -15.33
CA VAL A 117 -1.17 -18.38 -16.55
C VAL A 117 0.33 -18.53 -16.76
N ILE A 118 0.75 -18.87 -17.99
CA ILE A 118 2.15 -19.15 -18.35
C ILE A 118 3.07 -17.98 -17.99
N TYR A 119 2.73 -16.76 -18.37
CA TYR A 119 3.51 -15.57 -18.00
C TYR A 119 3.71 -15.43 -16.49
N SER A 120 2.64 -15.64 -15.70
CA SER A 120 2.74 -15.57 -14.24
C SER A 120 3.58 -16.71 -13.66
N ARG A 121 3.46 -17.93 -14.20
CA ARG A 121 4.29 -19.06 -13.81
C ARG A 121 5.76 -18.81 -14.17
N ASN A 122 6.04 -18.13 -15.28
CA ASN A 122 7.41 -17.83 -15.68
C ASN A 122 8.20 -17.07 -14.61
N VAL A 123 7.50 -16.30 -13.77
CA VAL A 123 8.10 -15.51 -12.68
C VAL A 123 7.88 -16.16 -11.30
N ARG A 124 6.83 -16.96 -11.11
CA ARG A 124 6.41 -17.49 -9.80
C ARG A 124 6.47 -19.01 -9.75
N GLY A 125 7.04 -19.57 -8.68
CA GLY A 125 7.10 -21.02 -8.43
C GLY A 125 5.78 -21.64 -7.95
N CYS A 126 5.87 -22.89 -7.50
CA CYS A 126 4.73 -23.66 -6.98
C CYS A 126 4.03 -22.92 -5.81
N PRO A 127 2.71 -22.68 -5.90
CA PRO A 127 1.97 -21.95 -4.87
C PRO A 127 1.81 -22.76 -3.57
N TYR A 128 1.87 -24.09 -3.63
CA TYR A 128 1.81 -24.94 -2.43
C TYR A 128 3.15 -24.94 -1.69
N CYS A 129 4.27 -25.17 -2.40
CA CYS A 129 5.61 -25.13 -1.79
C CYS A 129 5.96 -23.75 -1.20
N SER A 130 5.41 -22.67 -1.75
CA SER A 130 5.59 -21.31 -1.22
C SER A 130 4.57 -20.93 -0.12
N GLY A 131 3.74 -21.87 0.35
CA GLY A 131 2.77 -21.65 1.42
C GLY A 131 1.60 -20.72 1.07
N LYS A 132 1.40 -20.42 -0.22
CA LYS A 132 0.31 -19.57 -0.72
C LYS A 132 -0.99 -20.32 -0.95
N ARG A 133 -0.92 -21.64 -1.16
CA ARG A 133 -2.06 -22.54 -1.22
C ARG A 133 -1.95 -23.57 -0.11
N VAL A 134 -3.10 -23.95 0.41
CA VAL A 134 -3.22 -24.90 1.51
C VAL A 134 -3.02 -26.34 1.01
N ILE A 135 -2.28 -27.11 1.78
CA ILE A 135 -2.23 -28.57 1.73
C ILE A 135 -2.82 -29.03 3.06
N ARG A 136 -4.03 -29.59 3.02
CA ARG A 136 -4.74 -30.06 4.23
C ARG A 136 -3.93 -31.16 4.91
N GLY A 137 -3.79 -31.08 6.23
CA GLY A 137 -2.99 -31.98 7.04
C GLY A 137 -1.52 -31.60 7.12
N GLU A 138 -1.01 -30.67 6.31
CA GLU A 138 0.41 -30.34 6.25
C GLU A 138 0.69 -28.85 6.47
N THR A 139 0.06 -27.96 5.69
CA THR A 139 0.36 -26.52 5.70
C THR A 139 -0.82 -25.65 6.10
N ASP A 140 -1.96 -26.26 6.41
CA ASP A 140 -3.12 -25.55 6.93
C ASP A 140 -2.90 -25.02 8.35
N LEU A 141 -3.70 -24.03 8.73
CA LEU A 141 -3.58 -23.36 10.02
C LEU A 141 -3.82 -24.32 11.20
N ALA A 142 -4.75 -25.27 11.06
CA ALA A 142 -5.05 -26.22 12.14
C ALA A 142 -3.86 -27.14 12.43
N THR A 143 -3.15 -27.58 11.39
CA THR A 143 -1.93 -28.38 11.52
C THR A 143 -0.75 -27.54 12.02
N ILE A 144 -0.47 -26.39 11.39
CA ILE A 144 0.74 -25.62 11.68
C ILE A 144 0.65 -24.84 13.00
N ASN A 145 -0.56 -24.40 13.38
CA ASN A 145 -0.77 -23.62 14.60
C ASN A 145 -2.08 -24.02 15.31
N PRO A 146 -2.10 -25.18 15.99
CA PRO A 146 -3.30 -25.70 16.64
C PRO A 146 -3.81 -24.80 17.77
N GLU A 147 -2.92 -24.13 18.51
CA GLU A 147 -3.33 -23.19 19.56
C GLU A 147 -4.05 -21.97 18.98
N LEU A 148 -3.54 -21.39 17.88
CA LEU A 148 -4.24 -20.31 17.21
C LEU A 148 -5.55 -20.78 16.58
N ALA A 149 -5.62 -22.01 16.09
CA ALA A 149 -6.84 -22.58 15.54
C ALA A 149 -7.98 -22.67 16.58
N LYS A 150 -7.67 -22.82 17.88
CA LYS A 150 -8.67 -22.75 18.96
C LYS A 150 -9.33 -21.38 19.07
N GLU A 151 -8.64 -20.32 18.64
CA GLU A 151 -9.19 -18.96 18.63
C GLU A 151 -10.02 -18.65 17.38
N TRP A 152 -10.21 -19.61 16.47
CA TRP A 152 -11.07 -19.42 15.31
C TRP A 152 -12.51 -19.20 15.77
N HIS A 153 -13.16 -18.15 15.28
CA HIS A 153 -14.53 -17.89 15.71
C HIS A 153 -15.48 -19.00 15.23
N PRO A 154 -16.34 -19.56 16.11
CA PRO A 154 -17.14 -20.75 15.80
C PRO A 154 -18.19 -20.55 14.69
N THR A 155 -18.79 -19.36 14.58
CA THR A 155 -19.92 -19.12 13.65
C THR A 155 -19.74 -17.98 12.64
N LYS A 156 -18.87 -16.98 12.91
CA LYS A 156 -18.76 -15.77 12.08
C LYS A 156 -17.92 -15.93 10.80
N ASN A 157 -17.28 -17.08 10.60
CA ASN A 157 -16.47 -17.35 9.40
C ASN A 157 -17.23 -18.14 8.32
N GLY A 158 -18.55 -18.33 8.49
CA GLY A 158 -19.37 -19.10 7.56
C GLY A 158 -18.83 -20.52 7.38
N ASN A 159 -18.63 -20.94 6.12
CA ASN A 159 -18.12 -22.26 5.79
C ASN A 159 -16.59 -22.38 5.82
N LEU A 160 -15.86 -21.27 6.04
CA LEU A 160 -14.40 -21.26 6.03
C LEU A 160 -13.86 -21.90 7.32
N LYS A 161 -13.04 -22.94 7.17
CA LYS A 161 -12.42 -23.65 8.28
C LYS A 161 -10.93 -23.33 8.38
N THR A 162 -10.35 -23.67 9.52
CA THR A 162 -8.90 -23.54 9.76
C THR A 162 -8.08 -24.40 8.81
N GLN A 163 -8.65 -25.49 8.29
CA GLN A 163 -8.01 -26.36 7.30
C GLN A 163 -8.01 -25.77 5.87
N ASP A 164 -8.68 -24.64 5.64
CA ASP A 164 -8.80 -24.02 4.31
C ASP A 164 -7.85 -22.84 4.09
N VAL A 165 -7.06 -22.49 5.12
CA VAL A 165 -6.17 -21.32 5.11
C VAL A 165 -4.79 -21.69 5.60
N THR A 166 -3.77 -21.03 5.03
CA THR A 166 -2.39 -21.10 5.56
C THR A 166 -2.16 -19.98 6.57
N SER A 167 -1.14 -20.14 7.43
CA SER A 167 -0.69 -19.10 8.36
C SER A 167 -0.21 -17.82 7.68
N HIS A 168 0.02 -17.82 6.37
CA HIS A 168 0.43 -16.66 5.57
C HIS A 168 -0.74 -15.95 4.88
N SER A 169 -1.98 -16.41 5.09
CA SER A 169 -3.15 -15.83 4.44
C SER A 169 -3.44 -14.42 4.93
N HIS A 170 -3.56 -13.47 4.01
CA HIS A 170 -4.02 -12.11 4.31
C HIS A 170 -5.54 -11.99 4.46
N MET A 171 -6.28 -13.10 4.32
CA MET A 171 -7.73 -13.14 4.49
C MET A 171 -8.11 -12.74 5.90
N LYS A 172 -9.02 -11.76 6.03
CA LYS A 172 -9.60 -11.35 7.30
C LYS A 172 -10.68 -12.32 7.70
N VAL A 173 -10.59 -12.77 8.95
CA VAL A 173 -11.55 -13.69 9.57
C VAL A 173 -11.81 -13.22 11.00
N TRP A 174 -12.91 -13.70 11.56
CA TRP A 174 -13.27 -13.47 12.94
C TRP A 174 -12.52 -14.43 13.86
N TRP A 175 -12.03 -13.87 14.96
CA TRP A 175 -11.36 -14.57 16.05
C TRP A 175 -12.15 -14.39 17.33
N ARG A 176 -12.02 -15.36 18.24
CA ARG A 176 -12.53 -15.28 19.60
C ARG A 176 -11.47 -15.82 20.56
N CYS A 177 -11.07 -15.03 21.55
CA CYS A 177 -10.16 -15.52 22.59
C CYS A 177 -10.92 -16.23 23.72
N GLU A 178 -10.20 -16.88 24.63
CA GLU A 178 -10.76 -17.61 25.79
C GLU A 178 -11.62 -16.72 26.69
N LYS A 179 -11.28 -15.43 26.82
CA LYS A 179 -12.09 -14.45 27.58
C LYS A 179 -13.37 -14.00 26.85
N GLY A 180 -13.65 -14.55 25.66
CA GLY A 180 -14.85 -14.25 24.89
C GLY A 180 -14.79 -12.99 24.03
N HIS A 181 -13.65 -12.29 23.98
CA HIS A 181 -13.52 -11.13 23.08
C HIS A 181 -13.50 -11.58 21.63
N GLU A 182 -14.23 -10.87 20.77
CA GLU A 182 -14.36 -11.19 19.35
C GLU A 182 -13.84 -10.05 18.48
N TRP A 183 -13.01 -10.35 17.47
CA TRP A 183 -12.49 -9.34 16.55
C TRP A 183 -12.15 -9.90 15.19
N GLU A 184 -12.14 -9.03 14.19
CA GLU A 184 -11.67 -9.35 12.85
C GLU A 184 -10.18 -9.05 12.68
N ARG A 185 -9.41 -10.00 12.15
CA ARG A 185 -8.00 -9.80 11.75
C ARG A 185 -7.61 -10.81 10.67
N SER A 186 -6.57 -10.49 9.89
CA SER A 186 -6.00 -11.46 8.96
C SER A 186 -5.35 -12.64 9.67
N VAL A 187 -5.41 -13.82 9.05
CA VAL A 187 -4.75 -15.04 9.55
C VAL A 187 -3.25 -14.81 9.75
N HIS A 188 -2.58 -14.23 8.75
CA HIS A 188 -1.18 -13.84 8.84
C HIS A 188 -0.90 -12.87 9.99
N GLY A 189 -1.79 -11.91 10.20
CA GLY A 189 -1.69 -10.98 11.31
C GLY A 189 -1.74 -11.69 12.66
N ARG A 190 -2.59 -12.71 12.82
CA ARG A 190 -2.67 -13.51 14.05
C ARG A 190 -1.48 -14.44 14.23
N ALA A 191 -1.06 -15.12 13.16
CA ALA A 191 0.05 -16.07 13.19
C ALA A 191 1.38 -15.41 13.63
N ASN A 192 1.58 -14.12 13.32
CA ASN A 192 2.71 -13.33 13.80
C ASN A 192 2.51 -12.78 15.23
N ASN A 193 2.02 -13.61 16.16
CA ASN A 193 1.89 -13.31 17.60
C ASN A 193 1.09 -12.05 17.94
N SER A 194 0.14 -11.66 17.10
CA SER A 194 -0.80 -10.60 17.47
C SER A 194 -1.93 -11.20 18.29
N GLY A 195 -1.72 -11.34 19.60
CA GLY A 195 -2.75 -11.80 20.54
C GLY A 195 -4.00 -10.90 20.58
N CYS A 196 -4.97 -11.25 21.42
CA CYS A 196 -6.23 -10.52 21.55
C CYS A 196 -6.03 -9.02 21.81
N PRO A 197 -6.56 -8.12 20.96
CA PRO A 197 -6.35 -6.68 21.09
C PRO A 197 -7.08 -6.09 22.30
N TYR A 198 -8.15 -6.72 22.78
CA TYR A 198 -8.84 -6.32 24.01
C TYR A 198 -7.99 -6.72 25.23
N CYS A 199 -7.51 -7.97 25.30
CA CYS A 199 -6.65 -8.42 26.40
C CYS A 199 -5.35 -7.61 26.51
N SER A 200 -4.79 -7.15 25.38
CA SER A 200 -3.58 -6.33 25.37
C SER A 200 -3.84 -4.83 25.58
N GLY A 201 -5.09 -4.41 25.86
CA GLY A 201 -5.46 -3.00 26.06
C GLY A 201 -5.37 -2.11 24.81
N ARG A 202 -5.25 -2.70 23.61
CA ARG A 202 -5.23 -1.95 22.34
C ARG A 202 -6.63 -1.53 21.91
N PHE A 203 -7.61 -2.40 22.13
CA PHE A 203 -9.03 -2.12 21.88
C PHE A 203 -9.74 -1.90 23.20
N ALA A 204 -10.69 -0.98 23.20
CA ALA A 204 -11.50 -0.67 24.37
C ALA A 204 -12.61 -1.72 24.55
N ILE A 205 -12.86 -2.06 25.81
CA ILE A 205 -14.06 -2.77 26.25
C ILE A 205 -15.00 -1.71 26.80
N LYS A 206 -16.16 -1.55 26.15
CA LYS A 206 -17.16 -0.55 26.52
C LYS A 206 -17.69 -0.81 27.93
N GLY A 207 -17.68 0.20 28.77
CA GLY A 207 -18.09 0.14 30.18
C GLY A 207 -16.99 -0.34 31.14
N GLU A 208 -15.78 -0.63 30.65
CA GLU A 208 -14.68 -1.17 31.47
C GLU A 208 -13.36 -0.42 31.22
N THR A 209 -12.88 -0.41 29.98
CA THR A 209 -11.54 0.13 29.62
C THR A 209 -11.58 1.27 28.60
N ASP A 210 -12.78 1.64 28.13
CA ASP A 210 -12.96 2.76 27.22
C ASP A 210 -12.73 4.12 27.90
N LEU A 211 -12.45 5.15 27.09
CA LEU A 211 -12.09 6.48 27.58
C LEU A 211 -13.19 7.12 28.44
N THR A 212 -14.47 6.92 28.12
CA THR A 212 -15.56 7.50 28.92
C THR A 212 -15.63 6.89 30.31
N THR A 213 -15.36 5.59 30.41
CA THR A 213 -15.37 4.88 31.69
C THR A 213 -14.15 5.24 32.53
N VAL A 214 -12.94 5.19 31.95
CA VAL A 214 -11.69 5.36 32.71
C VAL A 214 -11.31 6.83 32.95
N ASN A 215 -11.77 7.76 32.10
CA ASN A 215 -11.50 9.19 32.26
C ASN A 215 -12.66 10.06 31.70
N PRO A 216 -13.79 10.15 32.43
CA PRO A 216 -14.97 10.90 31.99
C PRO A 216 -14.69 12.38 31.73
N GLU A 217 -13.85 13.03 32.56
CA GLU A 217 -13.51 14.45 32.39
C GLU A 217 -12.73 14.70 31.10
N LEU A 218 -11.83 13.79 30.74
CA LEU A 218 -11.14 13.89 29.46
C LEU A 218 -12.08 13.63 28.28
N ALA A 219 -13.02 12.69 28.43
CA ALA A 219 -14.01 12.42 27.38
C ALA A 219 -14.89 13.65 27.07
N LYS A 220 -15.16 14.53 28.06
CA LYS A 220 -15.86 15.81 27.83
C LYS A 220 -15.10 16.76 26.90
N GLU A 221 -13.78 16.64 26.83
CA GLU A 221 -12.97 17.44 25.89
C GLU A 221 -12.92 16.85 24.48
N TRP A 222 -13.63 15.75 24.21
CA TRP A 222 -13.70 15.20 22.86
C TRP A 222 -14.36 16.19 21.91
N HIS A 223 -13.73 16.47 20.77
CA HIS A 223 -14.30 17.44 19.86
C HIS A 223 -15.62 16.93 19.26
N PRO A 224 -16.72 17.72 19.30
CA PRO A 224 -18.07 17.24 18.96
C PRO A 224 -18.34 16.94 17.47
N LYS A 225 -17.37 17.20 16.57
CA LYS A 225 -17.60 17.16 15.10
C LYS A 225 -16.38 16.71 14.30
N LYS A 226 -15.15 17.03 14.75
CA LYS A 226 -13.93 16.78 13.98
C LYS A 226 -13.40 15.34 14.05
N ASN A 227 -13.97 14.48 14.89
CA ASN A 227 -13.58 13.07 15.01
C ASN A 227 -14.43 12.11 14.17
N GLY A 228 -15.31 12.64 13.31
CA GLY A 228 -16.19 11.84 12.46
C GLY A 228 -17.09 10.91 13.28
N LYS A 229 -17.07 9.60 12.96
CA LYS A 229 -17.87 8.59 13.67
C LYS A 229 -17.19 8.04 14.93
N LEU A 230 -15.89 8.31 15.12
CA LEU A 230 -15.14 7.76 16.24
C LEU A 230 -15.57 8.41 17.55
N LYS A 231 -15.98 7.59 18.51
CA LYS A 231 -16.44 8.04 19.82
C LYS A 231 -15.44 7.70 20.93
N PRO A 232 -15.46 8.44 22.05
CA PRO A 232 -14.65 8.13 23.23
C PRO A 232 -14.84 6.69 23.75
N GLU A 233 -16.04 6.11 23.63
CA GLU A 233 -16.35 4.75 24.09
C GLU A 233 -15.67 3.65 23.26
N GLU A 234 -15.04 4.00 22.13
CA GLU A 234 -14.40 3.06 21.21
C GLU A 234 -12.87 3.04 21.33
N VAL A 235 -12.30 3.81 22.27
CA VAL A 235 -10.85 4.01 22.40
C VAL A 235 -10.40 3.90 23.84
N THR A 236 -9.17 3.41 24.05
CA THR A 236 -8.55 3.38 25.38
C THR A 236 -7.79 4.68 25.65
N ALA A 237 -7.64 5.04 26.92
CA ALA A 237 -6.88 6.23 27.34
C ALA A 237 -5.39 6.17 26.98
N GLN A 238 -4.85 4.99 26.69
CA GLN A 238 -3.46 4.79 26.27
C GLN A 238 -3.27 4.78 24.74
N SER A 239 -4.35 4.99 23.96
CA SER A 239 -4.26 4.96 22.51
C SER A 239 -3.37 6.06 21.94
N HIS A 240 -2.49 5.69 20.99
CA HIS A 240 -1.69 6.66 20.22
C HIS A 240 -2.48 7.33 19.09
N LYS A 241 -3.75 6.97 18.90
CA LYS A 241 -4.60 7.57 17.86
C LYS A 241 -4.73 9.07 18.11
N LYS A 242 -4.50 9.86 17.06
CA LYS A 242 -4.71 11.31 17.07
C LYS A 242 -6.18 11.62 16.86
N VAL A 243 -6.69 12.50 17.70
CA VAL A 243 -8.07 12.98 17.67
C VAL A 243 -8.08 14.47 17.96
N TRP A 244 -9.15 15.13 17.55
CA TRP A 244 -9.42 16.51 17.87
C TRP A 244 -10.00 16.63 19.27
N TRP A 245 -9.46 17.59 20.01
CA TRP A 245 -9.88 17.98 21.35
C TRP A 245 -10.45 19.39 21.32
N LYS A 246 -11.34 19.67 22.28
CA LYS A 246 -11.84 21.00 22.58
C LYS A 246 -11.91 21.17 24.09
N CYS A 247 -11.13 22.09 24.66
CA CYS A 247 -11.22 22.37 26.10
C CYS A 247 -12.38 23.33 26.40
N GLU A 248 -12.70 23.49 27.68
CA GLU A 248 -13.77 24.39 28.16
C GLU A 248 -13.58 25.85 27.74
N LYS A 249 -12.33 26.32 27.59
CA LYS A 249 -12.01 27.66 27.08
C LYS A 249 -12.20 27.79 25.55
N GLY A 250 -12.69 26.76 24.88
CA GLY A 250 -12.96 26.76 23.45
C GLY A 250 -11.74 26.49 22.56
N HIS A 251 -10.54 26.27 23.10
CA HIS A 251 -9.37 25.94 22.28
C HIS A 251 -9.52 24.57 21.63
N GLU A 252 -9.17 24.48 20.35
CA GLU A 252 -9.27 23.24 19.57
C GLU A 252 -7.87 22.82 19.07
N TRP A 253 -7.53 21.54 19.25
CA TRP A 253 -6.26 21.00 18.76
C TRP A 253 -6.35 19.51 18.44
N GLU A 254 -5.48 19.05 17.55
CA GLU A 254 -5.24 17.62 17.35
C GLU A 254 -4.08 17.13 18.25
N GLY A 255 -4.27 15.97 18.86
CA GLY A 255 -3.24 15.29 19.66
C GLY A 255 -3.58 13.81 19.91
N SER A 256 -2.59 12.99 20.27
CA SER A 256 -2.86 11.58 20.62
C SER A 256 -3.61 11.48 21.96
N ILE A 257 -4.45 10.45 22.09
CA ILE A 257 -5.23 10.20 23.31
C ILE A 257 -4.32 10.01 24.52
N SER A 258 -3.28 9.18 24.42
CA SER A 258 -2.30 8.98 25.50
C SER A 258 -1.56 10.25 25.91
N SER A 259 -1.20 11.10 24.96
CA SER A 259 -0.54 12.37 25.25
C SER A 259 -1.50 13.33 25.96
N ARG A 260 -2.76 13.42 25.51
CA ARG A 260 -3.75 14.26 26.18
C ARG A 260 -4.15 13.68 27.54
N ASN A 261 -4.15 12.36 27.73
CA ASN A 261 -4.44 11.75 29.04
C ASN A 261 -3.47 12.20 30.15
N THR A 262 -2.27 12.62 29.78
CA THR A 262 -1.23 13.09 30.72
C THR A 262 -1.02 14.60 30.69
N ASN A 263 -1.24 15.26 29.55
CA ASN A 263 -0.98 16.68 29.35
C ASN A 263 -2.26 17.51 29.33
N ARG A 264 -2.20 18.75 29.84
CA ARG A 264 -3.29 19.73 29.70
C ARG A 264 -3.37 20.29 28.27
N CYS A 265 -4.46 21.00 27.98
CA CYS A 265 -4.62 21.80 26.75
C CYS A 265 -3.34 22.60 26.44
N PRO A 266 -2.78 22.51 25.22
CA PRO A 266 -1.52 23.15 24.87
C PRO A 266 -1.59 24.68 24.84
N PHE A 267 -2.77 25.25 24.62
CA PHE A 267 -2.99 26.70 24.69
C PHE A 267 -3.09 27.17 26.14
N CYS A 268 -3.91 26.50 26.98
CA CYS A 268 -4.03 26.84 28.40
C CYS A 268 -2.71 26.70 29.18
N SER A 269 -1.84 25.76 28.76
CA SER A 269 -0.51 25.55 29.36
C SER A 269 0.59 26.41 28.73
N ALA A 270 0.23 27.36 27.85
CA ALA A 270 1.17 28.22 27.12
C ALA A 270 2.28 27.46 26.36
N LYS A 271 2.00 26.22 25.92
CA LYS A 271 2.86 25.44 25.02
C LYS A 271 2.60 25.81 23.55
N ARG A 272 1.42 26.34 23.23
CA ARG A 272 1.02 26.91 21.94
C ARG A 272 0.48 28.32 22.15
N ALA A 273 0.81 29.21 21.22
CA ALA A 273 0.37 30.59 21.26
C ALA A 273 -1.05 30.75 20.71
N ILE A 274 -1.78 31.70 21.27
CA ILE A 274 -3.01 32.26 20.72
C ILE A 274 -2.64 33.61 20.13
N LYS A 275 -2.83 33.78 18.82
CA LYS A 275 -2.49 35.01 18.11
C LYS A 275 -3.35 36.16 18.61
N GLY A 276 -2.72 37.29 18.93
CA GLY A 276 -3.34 38.48 19.50
C GLY A 276 -3.55 38.43 21.01
N GLU A 277 -3.14 37.35 21.69
CA GLU A 277 -3.36 37.19 23.14
C GLU A 277 -2.10 36.72 23.88
N SER A 278 -1.51 35.59 23.46
CA SER A 278 -0.38 34.95 24.17
C SER A 278 0.83 34.67 23.29
N ASP A 279 0.80 35.09 22.03
CA ASP A 279 1.96 35.06 21.14
C ASP A 279 3.02 36.11 21.53
N LEU A 280 4.27 35.84 21.17
CA LEU A 280 5.43 36.64 21.53
C LEU A 280 5.34 38.07 20.99
N ALA A 281 4.77 38.26 19.79
CA ALA A 281 4.60 39.59 19.22
C ALA A 281 3.63 40.44 20.05
N THR A 282 2.57 39.84 20.57
CA THR A 282 1.61 40.49 21.47
C THR A 282 2.19 40.71 22.86
N VAL A 283 2.75 39.66 23.49
CA VAL A 283 3.17 39.75 24.92
C VAL A 283 4.53 40.43 25.11
N ASN A 284 5.40 40.43 24.10
CA ASN A 284 6.69 41.11 24.16
C ASN A 284 7.05 41.76 22.82
N PRO A 285 6.41 42.89 22.46
CA PRO A 285 6.62 43.55 21.17
C PRO A 285 8.06 44.02 20.96
N ARG A 286 8.77 44.40 22.04
CA ARG A 286 10.19 44.81 21.96
C ARG A 286 11.07 43.66 21.53
N LEU A 287 10.95 42.51 22.19
CA LEU A 287 11.72 41.32 21.83
C LEU A 287 11.32 40.80 20.44
N ALA A 288 10.05 40.90 20.06
CA ALA A 288 9.60 40.51 18.73
C ALA A 288 10.23 41.34 17.60
N LYS A 289 10.64 42.59 17.84
CA LYS A 289 11.41 43.39 16.87
C LYS A 289 12.81 42.83 16.61
N GLU A 290 13.36 42.08 17.55
CA GLU A 290 14.65 41.41 17.38
C GLU A 290 14.53 40.05 16.66
N TRP A 291 13.32 39.66 16.24
CA TRP A 291 13.12 38.43 15.49
C TRP A 291 13.77 38.55 14.11
N HIS A 292 14.64 37.59 13.76
CA HIS A 292 15.31 37.65 12.47
C HIS A 292 14.30 37.56 11.31
N PRO A 293 14.33 38.48 10.31
CA PRO A 293 13.28 38.59 9.29
C PRO A 293 13.17 37.40 8.35
N ILE A 294 14.29 36.73 8.03
CA ILE A 294 14.33 35.63 7.05
C ILE A 294 14.80 34.27 7.61
N LYS A 295 15.75 34.23 8.55
CA LYS A 295 16.41 32.98 8.97
C LYS A 295 15.53 32.02 9.78
N ASN A 296 14.34 32.45 10.20
CA ASN A 296 13.38 31.61 10.93
C ASN A 296 12.35 30.92 10.03
N GLY A 297 12.41 31.14 8.71
CA GLY A 297 11.51 30.53 7.73
C GLY A 297 10.04 30.80 8.06
N ILE A 298 9.25 29.74 8.19
CA ILE A 298 7.81 29.84 8.52
C ILE A 298 7.52 30.24 9.96
N LEU A 299 8.52 30.19 10.86
CA LEU A 299 8.32 30.55 12.26
C LEU A 299 8.33 32.08 12.42
N LYS A 300 7.20 32.60 12.88
CA LYS A 300 6.99 34.02 13.19
C LYS A 300 6.79 34.21 14.69
N SER A 301 7.07 35.42 15.18
CA SER A 301 6.85 35.79 16.58
C SER A 301 5.36 35.75 16.99
N ASP A 302 4.44 35.90 16.03
CA ASP A 302 2.99 35.86 16.26
C ASP A 302 2.38 34.44 16.36
N ILE A 303 3.22 33.39 16.29
CA ILE A 303 2.80 31.98 16.41
C ILE A 303 3.60 31.19 17.46
N VAL A 304 4.39 31.87 18.30
CA VAL A 304 5.18 31.26 19.37
C VAL A 304 4.95 32.00 20.68
N THR A 305 4.99 31.31 21.81
CA THR A 305 4.87 31.94 23.14
C THR A 305 6.24 32.38 23.65
N ALA A 306 6.28 33.38 24.55
CA ALA A 306 7.50 33.75 25.27
C ALA A 306 8.14 32.60 26.07
N LYS A 307 7.36 31.58 26.48
CA LYS A 307 7.86 30.38 27.19
C LYS A 307 8.45 29.29 26.28
N SER A 308 8.54 29.53 24.98
CA SER A 308 8.94 28.50 24.01
C SER A 308 10.42 28.10 24.16
N ASN A 309 10.69 26.80 24.10
CA ASN A 309 12.05 26.24 24.07
C ASN A 309 12.64 26.16 22.64
N LYS A 310 12.00 26.77 21.64
CA LYS A 310 12.54 26.78 20.27
C LYS A 310 13.77 27.69 20.19
N LYS A 311 14.83 27.21 19.55
CA LYS A 311 16.06 27.97 19.26
C LYS A 311 15.96 28.63 17.88
N VAL A 312 15.80 29.93 17.88
CA VAL A 312 15.55 30.76 16.68
C VAL A 312 16.68 31.76 16.47
N TRP A 313 16.73 32.34 15.28
CA TRP A 313 17.64 33.43 14.93
C TRP A 313 17.08 34.77 15.41
N TRP A 314 17.97 35.59 15.94
CA TRP A 314 17.71 36.94 16.41
C TRP A 314 18.66 37.91 15.72
N ILE A 315 18.26 39.18 15.65
CA ILE A 315 19.06 40.30 15.19
C ILE A 315 18.84 41.48 16.15
N CYS A 316 19.91 42.12 16.63
CA CYS A 316 19.80 43.30 17.51
C CYS A 316 19.88 44.60 16.71
N SER A 317 19.75 45.75 17.38
CA SER A 317 19.89 47.08 16.77
C SER A 317 21.25 47.32 16.11
N GLU A 318 22.30 46.69 16.65
CA GLU A 318 23.67 46.74 16.10
C GLU A 318 23.90 45.71 14.99
N TYR A 319 22.84 45.08 14.46
CA TYR A 319 22.88 44.10 13.38
C TYR A 319 23.65 42.80 13.67
N HIS A 320 24.03 42.53 14.93
CA HIS A 320 24.58 41.23 15.30
C HIS A 320 23.49 40.16 15.21
N GLU A 321 23.81 39.02 14.60
CA GLU A 321 22.88 37.92 14.40
C GLU A 321 23.30 36.70 15.21
N TRP A 322 22.37 36.10 15.98
CA TRP A 322 22.70 34.94 16.79
C TRP A 322 21.52 33.99 16.99
N ARG A 323 21.83 32.75 17.40
CA ARG A 323 20.83 31.75 17.75
C ARG A 323 20.66 31.62 19.25
N ALA A 324 19.44 31.85 19.73
CA ALA A 324 19.09 31.69 21.13
C ALA A 324 17.68 31.12 21.32
N VAL A 325 17.44 30.52 22.48
CA VAL A 325 16.14 29.97 22.86
C VAL A 325 15.19 31.11 23.24
N ILE A 326 13.93 31.05 22.79
CA ILE A 326 12.94 32.12 23.01
C ILE A 326 12.73 32.42 24.49
N ASN A 327 12.54 31.42 25.34
CA ASN A 327 12.34 31.66 26.77
C ASN A 327 13.54 32.31 27.46
N MET A 328 14.76 31.98 27.07
CA MET A 328 15.97 32.61 27.61
C MET A 328 16.06 34.08 27.20
N ARG A 329 15.70 34.39 25.95
CA ARG A 329 15.60 35.77 25.45
C ARG A 329 14.50 36.54 26.18
N ALA A 330 13.33 35.94 26.35
CA ALA A 330 12.22 36.55 27.08
C ALA A 330 12.55 36.82 28.55
N ASN A 331 13.41 36.01 29.17
CA ASN A 331 13.91 36.18 30.53
C ASN A 331 15.13 37.12 30.63
N GLY A 332 15.46 37.88 29.58
CA GLY A 332 16.48 38.94 29.63
C GLY A 332 17.86 38.57 29.10
N THR A 333 18.06 37.38 28.52
CA THR A 333 19.32 37.09 27.82
C THR A 333 19.43 37.95 26.56
N GLY A 334 20.41 38.85 26.50
CA GLY A 334 20.62 39.76 25.37
C GLY A 334 21.55 39.22 24.28
N CYS A 335 21.96 40.10 23.37
CA CYS A 335 22.96 39.81 22.34
C CYS A 335 24.33 39.46 22.96
N PRO A 336 24.93 38.29 22.64
CA PRO A 336 26.23 37.90 23.16
C PRO A 336 27.35 38.89 22.78
N GLU A 337 27.30 39.47 21.59
CA GLU A 337 28.32 40.39 21.08
C GLU A 337 28.22 41.76 21.75
N CYS A 338 27.03 42.36 21.84
CA CYS A 338 26.82 43.59 22.61
C CYS A 338 27.24 43.44 24.09
N ARG A 339 26.98 42.27 24.70
CA ARG A 339 27.41 42.00 26.08
C ARG A 339 28.93 41.93 26.22
N ARG A 340 29.65 41.43 25.22
CA ARG A 340 31.12 41.41 25.21
C ARG A 340 31.68 42.82 25.06
N ASN A 341 31.13 43.60 24.14
CA ASN A 341 31.58 44.97 23.87
C ASN A 341 31.36 45.89 25.07
N ASN A 342 30.26 45.72 25.81
CA ASN A 342 29.97 46.51 27.04
C ASN A 342 30.75 46.05 28.29
N ARG A 343 31.60 45.01 28.21
CA ARG A 343 32.44 44.54 29.33
C ARG A 343 33.92 44.91 29.17
N GLY A 344 34.29 45.49 28.03
CA GLY A 344 35.65 45.97 27.73
C GLY A 344 35.80 47.50 27.85
N LEU A 345 34.76 48.17 28.33
CA LEU A 345 34.72 49.55 28.85
C LEU A 345 34.53 49.45 30.37
#